data_AF-A0A1C5QDY3-F1
#
_entry.id   AF-A0A1C5QDY3-F1
#
_cell.length_a   1.000
_cell.length_b   1.000
_cell.length_c   1.000
_cell.angle_alpha   90.00
_cell.angle_beta   90.00
_cell.angle_gamma   90.00
#
_symmetry.space_group_name_H-M   'P 1'
#
loop_
_entity.id
_entity.type
_entity.pdbx_description
1 polymer ?
#
loop_
_entity_poly.entity_id
_entity_poly.type
_entity_poly.pdbx_seq_one_letter_code
_entity_poly.pdbx_strand_id
1 'polypeptide(L)'
;MATKKTVGRPPKYKTKEEIEEKIEAYFKKCEGEILKDNNGEPVLNKWGKPVVINYRPPTVTGLALALGFTTRTSLLNYQGKKEFMDTITRAKTMIEAYTEERLFDRDGTSGAQFSLRNNFSGWNAEAKTTLDEEEQRARIKEIEARTEALKQKMNPDEEEIEDDGFLEALKSEASETWEEE
;
A
#
# COMPACT_ATOMS: atom_id res chain seq x y z
N MET A 1 -7.14 6.18 40.57
CA MET A 1 -7.95 5.67 39.45
C MET A 1 -7.01 5.10 38.42
N ALA A 2 -7.16 3.82 38.04
CA ALA A 2 -6.27 3.18 37.08
C ALA A 2 -6.53 3.73 35.68
N THR A 3 -5.51 4.33 35.06
CA THR A 3 -5.59 4.85 33.69
C THR A 3 -5.77 3.68 32.72
N LYS A 4 -6.94 3.61 32.08
CA LYS A 4 -7.28 2.57 31.12
C LYS A 4 -6.41 2.76 29.88
N LYS A 5 -5.36 1.95 29.73
CA LYS A 5 -4.50 1.96 28.53
C LYS A 5 -5.36 1.73 27.30
N THR A 6 -5.31 2.64 26.35
CA THR A 6 -5.89 2.49 25.01
C THR A 6 -5.09 1.42 24.26
N VAL A 7 -5.49 0.17 24.41
CA VAL A 7 -4.94 -0.94 23.63
C VAL A 7 -5.58 -0.91 22.24
N GLY A 8 -4.74 -0.92 21.20
CA GLY A 8 -5.23 -0.98 19.82
C GLY A 8 -6.02 -2.27 19.53
N ARG A 9 -6.65 -2.34 18.36
CA ARG A 9 -7.38 -3.53 17.91
C ARG A 9 -6.48 -4.77 18.02
N PRO A 10 -6.97 -5.89 18.60
CA PRO A 10 -6.17 -7.11 18.71
C PRO A 10 -5.71 -7.60 17.33
N PRO A 11 -4.53 -8.25 17.25
CA PRO A 11 -4.04 -8.86 16.03
C PRO A 11 -5.06 -9.84 15.43
N LYS A 12 -5.07 -9.93 14.10
CA LYS A 12 -6.01 -10.81 13.39
C LYS A 12 -5.66 -12.29 13.57
N TYR A 13 -4.37 -12.58 13.59
CA TYR A 13 -3.78 -13.90 13.82
C TYR A 13 -3.12 -13.92 15.19
N LYS A 14 -3.24 -15.03 15.90
CA LYS A 14 -2.65 -15.18 17.25
C LYS A 14 -1.32 -15.90 17.25
N THR A 15 -1.05 -16.71 16.24
CA THR A 15 0.18 -17.49 16.13
C THR A 15 0.66 -17.50 14.68
N LYS A 16 1.96 -17.76 14.53
CA LYS A 16 2.63 -17.85 13.22
C LYS A 16 2.04 -18.98 12.36
N GLU A 17 1.71 -20.10 12.97
CA GLU A 17 1.25 -21.31 12.27
C GLU A 17 -0.10 -21.05 11.58
N GLU A 18 -1.00 -20.29 12.22
CA GLU A 18 -2.31 -19.95 11.64
C GLU A 18 -2.19 -19.12 10.35
N ILE A 19 -1.23 -18.18 10.30
CA ILE A 19 -1.02 -17.39 9.09
C ILE A 19 -0.27 -18.18 8.02
N GLU A 20 0.66 -19.06 8.42
CA GLU A 20 1.44 -19.91 7.52
C GLU A 20 0.53 -20.88 6.76
N GLU A 21 -0.41 -21.53 7.44
CA GLU A 21 -1.39 -22.43 6.82
C GLU A 21 -2.24 -21.72 5.74
N LYS A 22 -2.68 -20.49 6.00
CA LYS A 22 -3.47 -19.72 5.03
C LYS A 22 -2.63 -19.22 3.85
N ILE A 23 -1.35 -18.92 4.08
CA ILE A 23 -0.41 -18.58 3.01
C ILE A 23 -0.23 -19.79 2.08
N GLU A 24 0.02 -20.97 2.64
CA GLU A 24 0.19 -22.21 1.87
C GLU A 24 -1.08 -22.56 1.09
N ALA A 25 -2.25 -22.46 1.73
CA ALA A 25 -3.53 -22.66 1.06
C ALA A 25 -3.75 -21.69 -0.10
N TYR A 26 -3.30 -20.43 0.03
CA TYR A 26 -3.37 -19.45 -1.05
C TYR A 26 -2.49 -19.84 -2.24
N PHE A 27 -1.23 -20.21 -2.01
CA PHE A 27 -0.32 -20.61 -3.08
C PHE A 27 -0.78 -21.91 -3.77
N LYS A 28 -1.22 -22.90 -3.00
CA LYS A 28 -1.81 -24.13 -3.55
C LYS A 28 -3.01 -23.83 -4.44
N LYS A 29 -3.86 -22.88 -4.05
CA LYS A 29 -4.98 -22.43 -4.89
C LYS A 29 -4.52 -21.69 -6.16
N CYS A 30 -3.34 -21.07 -6.16
CA CYS A 30 -2.78 -20.42 -7.34
C CYS A 30 -2.25 -21.41 -8.38
N GLU A 31 -1.76 -22.58 -7.95
CA GLU A 31 -1.29 -23.65 -8.83
C GLU A 31 -2.39 -24.19 -9.76
N GLY A 32 -3.65 -24.05 -9.37
CA GLY A 32 -4.79 -24.58 -10.10
C GLY A 32 -4.93 -26.09 -9.92
N GLU A 33 -5.75 -26.70 -10.76
CA GLU A 33 -6.09 -28.12 -10.66
C GLU A 33 -6.08 -28.78 -12.04
N ILE A 34 -5.70 -30.05 -12.11
CA ILE A 34 -5.76 -30.82 -13.35
C ILE A 34 -7.23 -31.09 -13.69
N LEU A 35 -7.63 -30.70 -14.91
CA LEU A 35 -8.95 -31.01 -15.44
C LEU A 35 -9.08 -32.51 -15.62
N LYS A 36 -10.12 -33.09 -15.01
CA LYS A 36 -10.47 -34.51 -15.11
C LYS A 36 -11.75 -34.69 -15.90
N ASP A 37 -11.84 -35.79 -16.63
CA ASP A 37 -13.06 -36.19 -17.33
C ASP A 37 -14.07 -36.87 -16.38
N ASN A 38 -15.18 -37.36 -16.93
CA ASN A 38 -16.22 -38.06 -16.16
C ASN A 38 -15.74 -39.36 -15.50
N ASN A 39 -14.62 -39.92 -15.95
CA ASN A 39 -14.03 -41.15 -15.43
C ASN A 39 -12.92 -40.86 -14.40
N GLY A 40 -12.59 -39.59 -14.16
CA GLY A 40 -11.54 -39.16 -13.24
C GLY A 40 -10.15 -39.11 -13.86
N GLU A 41 -10.02 -39.34 -15.18
CA GLU A 41 -8.75 -39.33 -15.89
C GLU A 41 -8.37 -37.90 -16.32
N PRO A 42 -7.07 -37.54 -16.31
CA PRO A 42 -6.61 -36.22 -16.77
C PRO A 42 -6.96 -35.95 -18.23
N VAL A 43 -7.66 -34.84 -18.49
CA VAL A 43 -7.88 -34.34 -19.85
C VAL A 43 -6.56 -33.80 -20.38
N LEU A 44 -6.11 -34.33 -21.52
CA LEU A 44 -4.86 -33.92 -22.16
C LEU A 44 -5.11 -32.86 -23.24
N ASN A 45 -4.16 -31.93 -23.38
CA ASN A 45 -4.14 -30.99 -24.48
C ASN A 45 -3.64 -31.66 -25.78
N LYS A 46 -3.64 -30.90 -26.89
CA LYS A 46 -3.18 -31.39 -28.20
C LYS A 46 -1.71 -31.86 -28.27
N TRP A 47 -0.94 -31.67 -27.21
CA TRP A 47 0.46 -32.11 -27.07
C TRP A 47 0.63 -33.20 -26.00
N GLY A 48 -0.46 -33.82 -25.53
CA GLY A 48 -0.42 -34.92 -24.56
C GLY A 48 -0.12 -34.51 -23.12
N LYS A 49 -0.14 -33.21 -22.78
CA LYS A 49 0.05 -32.73 -21.41
C LYS A 49 -1.30 -32.50 -20.72
N PRO A 50 -1.44 -32.79 -19.42
CA PRO A 50 -2.67 -32.49 -18.67
C PRO A 50 -3.06 -31.00 -18.75
N VAL A 51 -4.35 -30.74 -18.93
CA VAL A 51 -4.90 -29.39 -18.92
C VAL A 51 -5.07 -28.94 -17.47
N VAL A 52 -4.45 -27.81 -17.11
CA VAL A 52 -4.62 -27.18 -15.79
C VAL A 52 -5.68 -26.10 -15.89
N ILE A 53 -6.66 -26.13 -14.99
CA ILE A 53 -7.73 -25.14 -14.85
C ILE A 53 -7.56 -24.34 -13.56
N ASN A 54 -8.20 -23.17 -13.50
CA ASN A 54 -8.17 -22.26 -12.34
C ASN A 54 -6.77 -21.78 -11.92
N TYR A 55 -5.75 -22.03 -12.75
CA TYR A 55 -4.43 -21.47 -12.56
C TYR A 55 -4.50 -19.94 -12.53
N ARG A 56 -3.82 -19.33 -11.57
CA ARG A 56 -3.74 -17.87 -11.47
C ARG A 56 -2.39 -17.43 -10.90
N PRO A 57 -1.77 -16.39 -11.49
CA PRO A 57 -0.56 -15.79 -10.94
C PRO A 57 -0.74 -15.36 -9.47
N PRO A 58 0.18 -15.74 -8.56
CA PRO A 58 0.15 -15.22 -7.20
C PRO A 58 0.51 -13.72 -7.21
N THR A 59 -0.24 -12.91 -6.47
CA THR A 59 -0.01 -11.46 -6.31
C THR A 59 -0.05 -11.05 -4.83
N VAL A 60 0.56 -9.92 -4.48
CA VAL A 60 0.55 -9.40 -3.09
C VAL A 60 -0.87 -9.04 -2.63
N THR A 61 -1.67 -8.46 -3.52
CA THR A 61 -3.08 -8.16 -3.23
C THR A 61 -3.91 -9.43 -3.08
N GLY A 62 -3.69 -10.44 -3.94
CA GLY A 62 -4.36 -11.73 -3.80
C GLY A 62 -4.03 -12.44 -2.48
N LEU A 63 -2.77 -12.36 -2.05
CA LEU A 63 -2.33 -12.86 -0.75
C LEU A 63 -3.03 -12.12 0.39
N ALA A 64 -3.10 -10.79 0.32
CA ALA A 64 -3.79 -9.98 1.33
C ALA A 64 -5.27 -10.40 1.46
N LEU A 65 -5.96 -10.57 0.34
CA LEU A 65 -7.36 -11.02 0.31
C LEU A 65 -7.52 -12.44 0.86
N ALA A 66 -6.63 -13.37 0.54
CA ALA A 66 -6.68 -14.74 1.05
C ALA A 66 -6.47 -14.81 2.57
N LEU A 67 -5.63 -13.92 3.11
CA LEU A 67 -5.48 -13.71 4.55
C LEU A 67 -6.63 -12.89 5.17
N GLY A 68 -7.61 -12.49 4.37
CA GLY A 68 -8.80 -11.73 4.72
C GLY A 68 -8.51 -10.29 5.15
N PHE A 69 -7.39 -9.71 4.71
CA PHE A 69 -7.18 -8.27 4.79
C PHE A 69 -8.03 -7.58 3.71
N THR A 70 -8.45 -6.35 3.99
CA THR A 70 -9.24 -5.56 3.04
C THR A 70 -8.39 -4.90 1.96
N THR A 71 -7.12 -4.62 2.27
CA THR A 71 -6.20 -3.92 1.37
C THR A 71 -4.79 -4.51 1.45
N ARG A 72 -4.00 -4.28 0.40
CA ARG A 72 -2.55 -4.56 0.39
C ARG A 72 -1.84 -3.86 1.56
N THR A 73 -2.17 -2.60 1.81
CA THR A 73 -1.58 -1.80 2.88
C THR A 73 -1.81 -2.43 4.25
N SER A 74 -2.99 -3.02 4.49
CA SER A 74 -3.27 -3.72 5.74
C SER A 74 -2.36 -4.94 5.96
N LEU A 75 -2.01 -5.68 4.91
CA LEU A 75 -1.02 -6.76 4.99
C LEU A 75 0.38 -6.23 5.32
N LEU A 76 0.81 -5.15 4.67
CA LEU A 76 2.13 -4.54 4.91
C LEU A 76 2.26 -3.96 6.32
N ASN A 77 1.21 -3.33 6.83
CA ASN A 77 1.16 -2.88 8.23
C ASN A 77 1.23 -4.07 9.20
N TYR A 78 0.62 -5.20 8.83
CA TYR A 78 0.67 -6.42 9.64
C TYR A 78 2.07 -7.05 9.66
N GLN A 79 2.78 -7.02 8.53
CA GLN A 79 4.18 -7.46 8.41
C GLN A 79 5.11 -6.73 9.40
N GLY A 80 4.79 -5.49 9.79
CA GLY A 80 5.56 -4.74 10.80
C GLY A 80 5.53 -5.36 12.21
N LYS A 81 4.66 -6.35 12.47
CA LYS A 81 4.65 -7.10 13.73
C LYS A 81 5.74 -8.16 13.69
N LYS A 82 6.69 -8.10 14.63
CA LYS A 82 7.85 -9.01 14.72
C LYS A 82 7.50 -10.50 14.61
N GLU A 83 6.39 -10.91 15.22
CA GLU A 83 5.91 -12.31 15.20
C GLU A 83 5.56 -12.82 13.79
N PHE A 84 5.11 -11.95 12.89
CA PHE A 84 4.65 -12.32 11.55
C PHE A 84 5.55 -11.80 10.43
N MET A 85 6.57 -11.02 10.77
CA MET A 85 7.46 -10.35 9.83
C MET A 85 8.10 -11.35 8.87
N ASP A 86 8.74 -12.40 9.41
CA ASP A 86 9.48 -13.37 8.60
C ASP A 86 8.55 -14.17 7.68
N THR A 87 7.40 -14.61 8.21
CA THR A 87 6.42 -15.40 7.45
C THR A 87 5.80 -14.61 6.30
N ILE A 88 5.40 -13.36 6.53
CA ILE A 88 4.88 -12.50 5.46
C ILE A 88 5.98 -12.10 4.48
N THR A 89 7.20 -11.82 4.97
CA THR A 89 8.34 -11.51 4.10
C THR A 89 8.63 -12.68 3.16
N ARG A 90 8.71 -13.90 3.67
CA ARG A 90 8.87 -15.12 2.86
C ARG A 90 7.76 -15.28 1.82
N ALA A 91 6.50 -15.09 2.21
CA ALA A 91 5.38 -15.17 1.28
C ALA A 91 5.47 -14.12 0.17
N LYS A 92 5.90 -12.89 0.49
CA LYS A 92 6.17 -11.86 -0.51
C LYS A 92 7.32 -12.26 -1.43
N THR A 93 8.43 -12.77 -0.91
CA THR A 93 9.56 -13.23 -1.72
C THR A 93 9.18 -14.36 -2.67
N MET A 94 8.26 -15.25 -2.29
CA MET A 94 7.72 -16.26 -3.22
C MET A 94 6.96 -15.63 -4.40
N ILE A 95 6.17 -14.58 -4.13
CA ILE A 95 5.49 -13.80 -5.19
C ILE A 95 6.52 -13.06 -6.05
N GLU A 96 7.56 -12.52 -5.43
CA GLU A 96 8.65 -11.83 -6.12
C GLU A 96 9.34 -12.75 -7.11
N ALA A 97 9.78 -13.93 -6.65
CA ALA A 97 10.45 -14.94 -7.48
C ALA A 97 9.57 -15.35 -8.66
N TYR A 98 8.28 -15.65 -8.43
CA TYR A 98 7.34 -15.94 -9.51
C TYR A 98 7.22 -14.76 -10.50
N THR A 99 7.13 -13.54 -10.00
CA THR A 99 6.98 -12.34 -10.84
C THR A 99 8.26 -12.08 -11.64
N GLU A 100 9.42 -12.35 -11.05
CA GLU A 100 10.72 -12.26 -11.71
C GLU A 100 10.85 -13.29 -12.84
N GLU A 101 10.46 -14.55 -12.61
CA GLU A 101 10.44 -15.58 -13.66
C GLU A 101 9.57 -15.16 -14.86
N ARG A 102 8.44 -14.50 -14.61
CA ARG A 102 7.55 -13.95 -15.65
C ARG A 102 8.20 -12.87 -16.52
N LEU A 103 9.36 -12.31 -16.14
CA LEU A 103 10.12 -11.40 -17.00
C LEU A 103 10.65 -12.09 -18.25
N PHE A 104 10.96 -13.39 -18.17
CA PHE A 104 11.48 -14.18 -19.29
C PHE A 104 10.37 -14.66 -20.24
N ASP A 105 9.10 -14.50 -19.86
CA ASP A 105 7.97 -14.84 -20.69
C ASP A 105 7.62 -13.70 -21.65
N ARG A 106 7.59 -14.01 -22.96
CA ARG A 106 7.32 -13.03 -24.03
C ARG A 106 6.08 -12.17 -23.78
N ASP A 107 5.02 -12.78 -23.25
CA ASP A 107 3.74 -12.11 -23.03
C ASP A 107 3.56 -11.62 -21.57
N GLY A 108 4.50 -11.93 -20.68
CA GLY A 108 4.43 -11.65 -19.24
C GLY A 108 5.24 -10.44 -18.76
N THR A 109 6.24 -10.02 -19.54
CA THR A 109 7.27 -9.06 -19.10
C THR A 109 6.70 -7.72 -18.62
N SER A 110 5.77 -7.09 -19.35
CA SER A 110 5.25 -5.76 -18.97
C SER A 110 4.51 -5.76 -17.63
N GLY A 111 3.67 -6.77 -17.40
CA GLY A 111 2.96 -6.94 -16.13
C GLY A 111 3.91 -7.27 -14.98
N ALA A 112 4.91 -8.12 -15.24
CA ALA A 112 5.94 -8.47 -14.28
C ALA A 112 6.75 -7.23 -13.84
N GLN A 113 7.28 -6.45 -14.78
CA GLN A 113 8.01 -5.21 -14.48
C GLN A 113 7.18 -4.22 -13.66
N PHE A 114 5.91 -4.03 -14.01
CA PHE A 114 5.00 -3.16 -13.26
C PHE A 114 4.79 -3.67 -11.83
N SER A 115 4.54 -4.96 -11.66
CA SER A 115 4.34 -5.58 -10.35
C SER A 115 5.59 -5.44 -9.47
N LEU A 116 6.77 -5.72 -10.03
CA LEU A 116 8.05 -5.64 -9.34
C LEU A 116 8.31 -4.23 -8.80
N ARG A 117 8.25 -3.21 -9.67
CA ARG A 117 8.46 -1.79 -9.28
C ARG A 117 7.51 -1.30 -8.19
N ASN A 118 6.26 -1.77 -8.19
CA ASN A 118 5.23 -1.25 -7.28
C ASN A 118 5.10 -2.02 -5.96
N ASN A 119 5.55 -3.27 -5.89
CA ASN A 119 5.33 -4.14 -4.72
C ASN A 119 6.61 -4.51 -3.97
N PHE A 120 7.77 -4.37 -4.61
CA PHE A 120 9.05 -4.84 -4.09
C PHE A 120 10.10 -3.73 -4.11
N SER A 121 10.74 -3.51 -2.95
CA SER A 121 11.78 -2.49 -2.79
C SER A 121 13.02 -2.85 -3.60
N GLY A 122 13.65 -1.88 -4.26
CA GLY A 122 14.87 -2.07 -5.06
C GLY A 122 14.60 -2.24 -6.56
N TRP A 123 13.38 -2.58 -6.96
CA TRP A 123 13.01 -2.72 -8.39
C TRP A 123 12.70 -1.39 -9.08
N ASN A 124 12.32 -0.36 -8.31
CA ASN A 124 12.06 0.98 -8.82
C ASN A 124 13.28 1.91 -8.68
N ALA A 125 14.48 1.35 -8.79
CA ALA A 125 15.69 2.15 -8.89
C ALA A 125 15.71 2.83 -10.27
N GLU A 126 14.96 3.92 -10.42
CA GLU A 126 15.54 5.05 -11.12
C GLU A 126 16.88 5.29 -10.42
N ALA A 127 17.98 5.21 -11.15
CA ALA A 127 19.26 5.65 -10.64
C ALA A 127 19.08 7.12 -10.30
N LYS A 128 18.68 7.43 -9.04
CA LYS A 128 18.80 8.78 -8.49
C LYS A 128 20.27 9.07 -8.60
N THR A 129 20.62 9.85 -9.60
CA THR A 129 21.99 10.31 -9.75
C THR A 129 22.27 11.21 -8.56
N THR A 130 23.52 11.32 -8.15
CA THR A 130 23.92 12.28 -7.10
C THR A 130 23.44 13.70 -7.44
N LEU A 131 23.32 14.00 -8.73
CA LEU A 131 22.78 15.26 -9.26
C LEU A 131 21.31 15.47 -8.87
N ASP A 132 20.48 14.43 -8.87
CA ASP A 132 19.07 14.53 -8.48
C ASP A 132 18.94 14.85 -6.99
N GLU A 133 19.81 14.32 -6.14
CA GLU A 133 19.80 14.59 -4.70
C GLU A 133 20.28 16.01 -4.37
N GLU A 134 21.32 16.48 -5.06
CA GLU A 134 21.82 17.85 -4.93
C GLU A 134 20.80 18.88 -5.42
N GLU A 135 20.13 18.61 -6.54
CA GLU A 135 19.09 19.49 -7.07
C GLU A 135 17.88 19.56 -6.12
N GLN A 136 17.44 18.43 -5.56
CA GLN A 136 16.37 18.41 -4.56
C GLN A 136 16.74 19.19 -3.29
N ARG A 137 17.97 19.03 -2.78
CA ARG A 137 18.47 19.80 -1.63
C ARG A 137 18.53 21.29 -1.93
N ALA A 138 18.98 21.68 -3.13
CA ALA A 138 19.02 23.07 -3.56
C ALA A 138 17.61 23.68 -3.63
N ARG A 139 16.64 22.94 -4.21
CA ARG A 139 15.22 23.36 -4.27
C ARG A 139 14.61 23.50 -2.88
N ILE A 140 14.87 22.56 -1.96
CA ILE A 140 14.40 22.65 -0.57
C ILE A 140 14.97 23.89 0.11
N LYS A 141 16.27 24.15 -0.03
CA LYS A 141 16.93 25.32 0.55
C LYS A 141 16.39 26.64 -0.01
N GLU A 142 16.08 26.67 -1.31
CA GLU A 142 15.45 27.85 -1.93
C GLU A 142 14.03 28.08 -1.41
N ILE A 143 13.23 27.03 -1.26
CA ILE A 143 11.88 27.10 -0.70
C ILE A 143 11.95 27.58 0.76
N GLU A 144 12.86 27.04 1.57
CA GLU A 144 13.07 27.48 2.96
C GLU A 144 13.44 28.96 3.01
N ALA A 145 14.40 29.41 2.20
CA ALA A 145 14.81 30.81 2.14
C ALA A 145 13.67 31.74 1.68
N ARG A 146 12.88 31.33 0.68
CA ARG A 146 11.68 32.07 0.24
C ARG A 146 10.63 32.13 1.34
N THR A 147 10.43 31.04 2.09
CA THR A 147 9.46 30.96 3.19
C THR A 147 9.90 31.83 4.37
N GLU A 148 11.19 31.85 4.70
CA GLU A 148 11.79 32.71 5.72
C GLU A 148 11.65 34.20 5.34
N ALA A 149 11.94 34.54 4.08
CA ALA A 149 11.76 35.90 3.57
C ALA A 149 10.29 36.32 3.53
N LEU A 150 9.37 35.39 3.25
CA LEU A 150 7.93 35.65 3.33
C LEU A 150 7.50 35.92 4.77
N LYS A 151 7.99 35.13 5.74
CA LYS A 151 7.76 35.33 7.17
C LYS A 151 8.36 36.63 7.69
N GLN A 152 9.50 37.06 7.18
CA GLN A 152 10.09 38.36 7.53
C GLN A 152 9.35 39.55 6.90
N LYS A 153 8.78 39.36 5.70
CA LYS A 153 7.90 40.37 5.07
C LYS A 153 6.52 40.42 5.72
N MET A 154 6.02 39.28 6.21
CA MET A 154 4.90 39.20 7.14
C MET A 154 5.41 39.52 8.55
N ASN A 155 5.86 40.75 8.77
CA ASN A 155 6.15 41.18 10.13
C ASN A 155 4.81 41.21 10.90
N PRO A 156 4.72 40.62 12.11
CA PRO A 156 3.49 40.62 12.92
C PRO A 156 3.18 41.99 13.55
N ASP A 157 3.88 43.05 13.12
CA ASP A 157 3.80 44.43 13.63
C ASP A 157 3.32 45.44 12.55
N GLU A 158 2.71 44.99 11.45
CA GLU A 158 1.75 45.84 10.74
C GLU A 158 0.44 45.74 11.52
N GLU A 159 0.19 46.80 12.31
CA GLU A 159 -1.05 47.24 12.95
C GLU A 159 -2.10 46.14 13.22
N GLU A 160 -2.53 46.02 14.49
CA GLU A 160 -3.93 45.71 14.75
C GLU A 160 -4.74 46.43 13.68
N ILE A 161 -5.28 45.70 12.70
CA ILE A 161 -6.41 46.21 11.94
C ILE A 161 -7.39 46.50 13.05
N GLU A 162 -7.52 47.78 13.40
CA GLU A 162 -8.57 48.27 14.25
C GLU A 162 -9.80 47.49 13.80
N ASP A 163 -10.35 46.70 14.71
CA ASP A 163 -11.61 46.00 14.51
C ASP A 163 -12.63 47.11 14.21
N ASP A 164 -12.73 47.47 12.94
CA ASP A 164 -13.39 48.66 12.38
C ASP A 164 -14.91 48.44 12.35
N GLY A 165 -15.40 47.64 13.30
CA GLY A 165 -16.77 47.19 13.40
C GLY A 165 -17.13 46.17 12.32
N PHE A 166 -16.20 45.70 11.47
CA PHE A 166 -16.54 44.74 10.42
C PHE A 166 -16.99 43.39 10.99
N LEU A 167 -16.33 42.88 12.03
CA LEU A 167 -16.74 41.63 12.70
C LEU A 167 -18.01 41.79 13.55
N GLU A 168 -18.29 43.00 14.04
CA GLU A 168 -19.49 43.30 14.81
C GLU A 168 -20.71 43.50 13.89
N ALA A 169 -20.52 44.11 12.71
CA ALA A 169 -21.51 44.17 11.64
C ALA A 169 -21.88 42.77 11.12
N LEU A 170 -20.90 41.89 10.91
CA LEU A 170 -21.14 40.51 10.47
C LEU A 170 -21.91 39.69 11.51
N LYS A 171 -21.70 39.96 12.80
CA LYS A 171 -22.46 39.32 13.89
C LYS A 171 -23.88 39.88 14.01
N SER A 172 -24.09 41.17 13.75
CA SER A 172 -25.42 41.79 13.67
C SER A 172 -26.24 41.22 12.51
N GLU A 173 -25.62 41.11 11.33
CA GLU A 173 -26.26 40.58 10.12
C GLU A 173 -26.56 39.07 10.24
N ALA A 174 -25.67 38.34 10.92
CA ALA A 174 -25.88 36.92 11.25
C ALA A 174 -26.89 36.71 12.39
N SER A 175 -27.19 37.69 13.26
CA SER A 175 -28.27 37.55 14.24
C SER A 175 -29.64 37.88 13.63
N GLU A 176 -29.72 38.82 12.69
CA GLU A 176 -30.97 39.15 11.99
C GLU A 176 -31.46 38.02 11.07
N THR A 177 -30.55 37.21 10.52
CA THR A 177 -30.89 36.11 9.60
C THR A 177 -31.34 34.81 10.28
N TRP A 178 -31.24 34.70 11.61
CA TRP A 178 -31.67 33.51 12.37
C TRP A 178 -32.81 33.80 13.37
N GLU A 179 -33.37 35.01 13.38
CA GLU A 179 -34.62 35.32 14.10
C GLU A 179 -35.87 35.29 13.20
N GLU A 180 -35.74 35.03 11.89
CA GLU A 180 -36.85 34.75 10.97
C GLU A 180 -36.88 33.27 10.53
N GLU A 181 -37.03 32.34 11.48
CA GLU A 181 -37.70 31.03 11.28
C GLU A 181 -38.55 30.63 12.49
#